data_AF-A0A3B0Z0X6-F1
#
_entry.id   AF-A0A3B0Z0X6-F1
#
_cell.length_a   1.000
_cell.length_b   1.000
_cell.length_c   1.000
_cell.angle_alpha   90.00
_cell.angle_beta   90.00
_cell.angle_gamma   90.00
#
_symmetry.space_group_name_H-M   'P 1'
#
loop_
_entity.id
_entity.type
_entity.pdbx_description
1 polymer ?
#
loop_
_entity_poly.entity_id
_entity_poly.type
_entity_poly.pdbx_seq_one_letter_code
_entity_poly.pdbx_strand_id
1 'polypeptide(L)'
;MIPRIRTDVVLMLFALVFVQAHAAELPVLEKRVARAAFTSGIANREPVDRVLVLNSPMTEVYFFTDLRNLQGHTVVHRWKYNGKTVSNVPFVVEGDRWRVYSRKVFPAESFGEWSVTVIDDSGWPLYVELLRYEPLE
;
A
#
# COMPACT_ATOMS: atom_id res chain seq x y z
N MET A 1 -79.37 12.06 6.02
CA MET A 1 -78.37 11.16 6.63
C MET A 1 -78.26 9.93 5.73
N ILE A 2 -77.16 9.83 4.94
CA ILE A 2 -76.75 8.71 4.03
C ILE A 2 -77.66 8.50 2.78
N PRO A 3 -77.14 8.35 1.53
CA PRO A 3 -75.97 7.54 1.18
C PRO A 3 -74.82 8.20 0.42
N ARG A 4 -73.67 7.55 0.67
CA ARG A 4 -72.32 7.80 0.21
C ARG A 4 -72.14 6.97 -1.07
N ILE A 5 -71.65 7.61 -2.13
CA ILE A 5 -71.36 6.98 -3.43
C ILE A 5 -70.39 5.81 -3.21
N ARG A 6 -70.80 4.60 -3.63
CA ARG A 6 -69.91 3.45 -3.79
C ARG A 6 -69.32 3.53 -5.20
N THR A 7 -68.03 3.77 -5.32
CA THR A 7 -67.29 3.61 -6.58
C THR A 7 -66.16 2.65 -6.30
N ASP A 8 -66.47 1.36 -6.36
CA ASP A 8 -65.48 0.32 -6.52
C ASP A 8 -65.37 -0.01 -8.02
N VAL A 9 -64.13 -0.21 -8.48
CA VAL A 9 -63.71 -0.94 -9.68
C VAL A 9 -63.73 -0.19 -11.03
N VAL A 10 -62.54 0.24 -11.51
CA VAL A 10 -62.05 -0.12 -12.86
C VAL A 10 -60.53 -0.34 -12.83
N LEU A 11 -60.14 -1.56 -13.20
CA LEU A 11 -58.80 -2.08 -13.50
C LEU A 11 -58.04 -1.27 -14.56
N MET A 12 -56.71 -1.12 -14.42
CA MET A 12 -55.68 -1.54 -15.41
C MET A 12 -54.29 -1.01 -14.99
N LEU A 13 -53.39 -1.90 -14.55
CA LEU A 13 -52.26 -2.41 -15.34
C LEU A 13 -51.25 -1.34 -15.77
N PHE A 14 -50.16 -1.20 -15.01
CA PHE A 14 -48.77 -1.19 -15.51
C PHE A 14 -47.84 -1.17 -14.29
N ALA A 15 -47.69 -2.31 -13.61
CA ALA A 15 -46.55 -2.48 -12.73
C ALA A 15 -45.33 -2.71 -13.64
N LEU A 16 -44.67 -1.61 -14.03
CA LEU A 16 -43.36 -1.65 -14.66
C LEU A 16 -42.38 -2.18 -13.61
N VAL A 17 -42.22 -3.50 -13.55
CA VAL A 17 -41.15 -4.13 -12.79
C VAL A 17 -39.87 -3.81 -13.54
N PHE A 18 -39.20 -2.72 -13.16
CA PHE A 18 -37.82 -2.46 -13.54
C PHE A 18 -36.97 -3.58 -12.94
N VAL A 19 -36.64 -4.59 -13.74
CA VAL A 19 -35.62 -5.58 -13.39
C VAL A 19 -34.29 -4.84 -13.38
N GLN A 20 -33.84 -4.44 -12.18
CA GLN A 20 -32.50 -3.91 -11.97
C GLN A 20 -31.50 -5.04 -12.17
N ALA A 21 -30.90 -5.10 -13.35
CA ALA A 21 -29.76 -5.97 -13.61
C ALA A 21 -28.59 -5.50 -12.74
N HIS A 22 -28.36 -6.17 -11.62
CA HIS A 22 -27.12 -5.99 -10.88
C HIS A 22 -26.03 -6.74 -11.65
N ALA A 23 -25.21 -6.01 -12.41
CA ALA A 23 -23.94 -6.55 -12.84
C ALA A 23 -23.13 -6.88 -11.59
N ALA A 24 -22.74 -8.14 -11.41
CA ALA A 24 -21.80 -8.50 -10.38
C ALA A 24 -20.47 -7.81 -10.69
N GLU A 25 -20.12 -6.78 -9.94
CA GLU A 25 -18.78 -6.21 -9.98
C GLU A 25 -17.81 -7.31 -9.49
N LEU A 26 -16.88 -7.70 -10.35
CA LEU A 26 -15.77 -8.55 -9.91
C LEU A 26 -15.01 -7.79 -8.82
N PRO A 27 -14.59 -8.47 -7.73
CA PRO A 27 -13.84 -7.80 -6.68
C PRO A 27 -12.58 -7.18 -7.27
N VAL A 28 -12.47 -5.86 -7.20
CA VAL A 28 -11.25 -5.15 -7.59
C VAL A 28 -10.17 -5.53 -6.56
N LEU A 29 -9.16 -6.26 -7.02
CA LEU A 29 -8.05 -6.63 -6.17
C LEU A 29 -7.23 -5.38 -5.82
N GLU A 30 -7.24 -5.00 -4.55
CA GLU A 30 -6.58 -3.79 -4.08
C GLU A 30 -5.04 -3.88 -4.22
N LYS A 31 -4.47 -2.91 -4.95
CA LYS A 31 -3.03 -2.66 -5.05
C LYS A 31 -2.48 -2.24 -3.69
N ARG A 32 -1.55 -3.00 -3.12
CA ARG A 32 -1.04 -2.69 -1.78
C ARG A 32 0.33 -3.27 -1.48
N VAL A 33 0.92 -2.74 -0.42
CA VAL A 33 2.04 -3.37 0.30
C VAL A 33 1.44 -4.25 1.40
N ALA A 34 1.53 -5.57 1.27
CA ALA A 34 1.00 -6.51 2.25
C ALA A 34 1.91 -6.66 3.49
N ARG A 35 3.23 -6.54 3.29
CA ARG A 35 4.23 -6.51 4.36
C ARG A 35 5.34 -5.53 4.00
N ALA A 36 5.86 -4.86 5.01
CA ALA A 36 7.09 -4.10 4.94
C ALA A 36 7.87 -4.24 6.25
N ALA A 37 9.18 -4.13 6.15
CA ALA A 37 10.08 -4.07 7.28
C ALA A 37 11.44 -3.49 6.87
N PHE A 38 12.02 -2.66 7.72
CA PHE A 38 13.47 -2.54 7.78
C PHE A 38 14.06 -3.81 8.40
N THR A 39 15.19 -4.27 7.89
CA THR A 39 15.86 -5.48 8.35
C THR A 39 17.37 -5.35 8.20
N SER A 40 18.12 -6.07 9.05
CA SER A 40 19.58 -6.19 8.96
C SER A 40 20.03 -7.03 7.76
N GLY A 41 19.15 -7.85 7.19
CA GLY A 41 19.51 -8.72 6.07
C GLY A 41 18.33 -9.37 5.37
N ILE A 42 18.59 -9.90 4.18
CA ILE A 42 17.62 -10.67 3.40
C ILE A 42 18.16 -12.10 3.23
N ALA A 43 17.39 -13.09 3.64
CA ALA A 43 17.70 -14.50 3.44
C ALA A 43 16.50 -15.20 2.80
N ASN A 44 16.73 -16.01 1.76
CA ASN A 44 15.65 -16.71 1.04
C ASN A 44 14.50 -15.79 0.58
N ARG A 45 14.85 -14.55 0.19
CA ARG A 45 13.90 -13.49 -0.23
C ARG A 45 12.94 -13.03 0.88
N GLU A 46 13.29 -13.23 2.14
CA GLU A 46 12.54 -12.75 3.31
C GLU A 46 13.47 -11.91 4.21
N PRO A 47 12.92 -10.92 4.96
CA PRO A 47 13.67 -10.22 5.98
C PRO A 47 14.06 -11.18 7.11
N VAL A 48 15.29 -11.08 7.60
CA VAL A 48 15.78 -11.95 8.69
C VAL A 48 15.31 -11.48 10.07
N ASP A 49 14.99 -10.19 10.19
CA ASP A 49 14.53 -9.54 11.42
C ASP A 49 13.69 -8.30 11.11
N ARG A 50 13.37 -7.52 12.16
CA ARG A 50 12.78 -6.18 12.03
C ARG A 50 13.63 -5.19 12.81
N VAL A 51 14.06 -4.12 12.15
CA VAL A 51 14.84 -3.04 12.74
C VAL A 51 13.97 -1.80 12.87
N LEU A 52 13.80 -1.28 14.09
CA LEU A 52 13.08 -0.02 14.34
C LEU A 52 14.04 1.12 14.70
N VAL A 53 15.13 0.75 15.37
CA VAL A 53 16.24 1.62 15.73
C VAL A 53 17.52 0.97 15.21
N LEU A 54 18.29 1.73 14.43
CA LEU A 54 19.63 1.38 13.98
C LEU A 54 20.61 2.10 14.91
N ASN A 55 21.60 1.38 15.44
CA ASN A 55 22.65 1.96 16.28
C ASN A 55 24.00 1.85 15.56
N SER A 56 24.82 2.90 15.66
CA SER A 56 26.24 2.84 15.28
C SER A 56 26.95 1.69 16.03
N PRO A 57 27.91 0.95 15.41
CA PRO A 57 28.55 1.18 14.12
C PRO A 57 27.82 0.57 12.92
N MET A 58 26.60 0.05 13.10
CA MET A 58 25.82 -0.48 11.98
C MET A 58 25.30 0.68 11.13
N THR A 59 25.75 0.76 9.88
CA THR A 59 25.43 1.87 8.97
C THR A 59 24.58 1.44 7.78
N GLU A 60 24.04 0.23 7.80
CA GLU A 60 23.35 -0.33 6.66
C GLU A 60 22.05 -1.03 7.08
N VAL A 61 20.99 -0.81 6.33
CA VAL A 61 19.76 -1.62 6.42
C VAL A 61 19.19 -1.91 5.03
N TYR A 62 18.38 -2.95 4.98
CA TYR A 62 17.50 -3.24 3.86
C TYR A 62 16.07 -2.82 4.21
N PHE A 63 15.32 -2.38 3.21
CA PHE A 63 13.88 -2.18 3.31
C PHE A 63 13.16 -3.16 2.38
N PHE A 64 12.48 -4.13 2.97
CA PHE A 64 11.76 -5.21 2.30
C PHE A 64 10.29 -4.84 2.08
N THR A 65 9.72 -5.25 0.94
CA THR A 65 8.27 -5.20 0.69
C THR A 65 7.74 -6.48 0.04
N ASP A 66 6.54 -6.92 0.44
CA ASP A 66 5.71 -7.92 -0.24
C ASP A 66 4.52 -7.20 -0.89
N LEU A 67 4.61 -7.02 -2.21
CA LEU A 67 3.68 -6.27 -3.03
C LEU A 67 2.55 -7.18 -3.55
N ARG A 68 1.33 -6.66 -3.58
CA ARG A 68 0.13 -7.38 -4.07
C ARG A 68 -0.60 -6.59 -5.15
N ASN A 69 -1.02 -7.31 -6.19
CA ASN A 69 -1.88 -6.84 -7.27
C ASN A 69 -1.30 -5.64 -8.04
N LEU A 70 0.03 -5.56 -8.11
CA LEU A 70 0.78 -4.47 -8.73
C LEU A 70 1.46 -4.90 -10.04
N GLN A 71 1.13 -6.08 -10.59
CA GLN A 71 1.69 -6.56 -11.85
C GLN A 71 1.52 -5.51 -12.96
N GLY A 72 2.60 -5.27 -13.71
CA GLY A 72 2.66 -4.26 -14.77
C GLY A 72 2.93 -2.83 -14.29
N HIS A 73 2.92 -2.58 -12.97
CA HIS A 73 3.24 -1.28 -12.41
C HIS A 73 4.71 -1.17 -11.97
N THR A 74 5.20 0.06 -11.90
CA THR A 74 6.47 0.37 -11.24
C THR A 74 6.19 0.82 -9.81
N VAL A 75 6.87 0.22 -8.85
CA VAL A 75 6.86 0.63 -7.44
C VAL A 75 8.21 1.23 -7.09
N VAL A 76 8.21 2.33 -6.33
CA VAL A 76 9.45 3.00 -5.92
C VAL A 76 9.58 3.00 -4.41
N HIS A 77 10.73 2.54 -3.92
CA HIS A 77 11.16 2.83 -2.55
C HIS A 77 11.82 4.22 -2.53
N ARG A 78 11.11 5.22 -1.99
CA ARG A 78 11.60 6.58 -1.82
C ARG A 78 12.19 6.76 -0.43
N TRP A 79 13.52 6.78 -0.35
CA TRP A 79 14.25 7.02 0.89
C TRP A 79 14.29 8.51 1.22
N LYS A 80 13.97 8.84 2.47
CA LYS A 80 13.98 10.20 2.98
C LYS A 80 14.80 10.28 4.27
N TYR A 81 15.52 11.39 4.42
CA TYR A 81 16.22 11.78 5.64
C TYR A 81 15.69 13.14 6.08
N ASN A 82 15.21 13.25 7.31
CA ASN A 82 14.58 14.47 7.84
C ASN A 82 13.53 15.06 6.88
N GLY A 83 12.66 14.19 6.35
CA GLY A 83 11.58 14.57 5.43
C GLY A 83 12.02 14.88 3.98
N LYS A 84 13.32 15.00 3.70
CA LYS A 84 13.85 15.26 2.35
C LYS A 84 14.18 13.97 1.63
N THR A 85 13.71 13.82 0.38
CA THR A 85 14.06 12.68 -0.47
C THR A 85 15.56 12.69 -0.77
N VAL A 86 16.22 11.57 -0.51
CA VAL A 86 17.66 11.37 -0.78
C VAL A 86 17.95 10.27 -1.79
N SER A 87 17.00 9.37 -2.04
CA SER A 87 17.12 8.33 -3.08
C SER A 87 15.76 7.78 -3.47
N ASN A 88 15.63 7.34 -4.72
CA ASN A 88 14.49 6.59 -5.25
C ASN A 88 15.01 5.29 -5.87
N VAL A 89 14.42 4.16 -5.51
CA VAL A 89 14.79 2.85 -6.05
C VAL A 89 13.56 2.23 -6.72
N PRO A 90 13.47 2.21 -8.06
CA PRO A 90 12.33 1.67 -8.79
C PRO A 90 12.41 0.15 -8.95
N PHE A 91 11.24 -0.49 -8.98
CA PHE A 91 11.04 -1.91 -9.23
C PHE A 91 9.89 -2.10 -10.21
N VAL A 92 10.14 -2.78 -11.33
CA VAL A 92 9.07 -3.24 -12.22
C VAL A 92 8.50 -4.53 -11.63
N VAL A 93 7.18 -4.54 -11.43
CA VAL A 93 6.47 -5.67 -10.81
C VAL A 93 5.92 -6.58 -11.90
N GLU A 94 6.36 -7.84 -11.94
CA GLU A 94 6.03 -8.77 -13.03
C GLU A 94 5.05 -9.88 -12.63
N GLY A 95 4.54 -9.86 -11.40
CA GLY A 95 3.54 -10.83 -10.94
C GLY A 95 2.64 -10.31 -9.83
N ASP A 96 1.50 -10.98 -9.62
CA ASP A 96 0.47 -10.60 -8.64
C ASP A 96 0.99 -10.53 -7.20
N ARG A 97 1.96 -11.38 -6.86
CA ARG A 97 2.74 -11.28 -5.61
C ARG A 97 4.19 -11.08 -5.98
N TRP A 98 4.78 -9.99 -5.50
CA TRP A 98 6.17 -9.65 -5.82
C TRP A 98 6.91 -9.16 -4.58
N ARG A 99 8.04 -9.80 -4.28
CA ARG A 99 8.90 -9.42 -3.15
C ARG A 99 10.12 -8.71 -3.67
N VAL A 100 10.38 -7.51 -3.16
CA VAL A 100 11.54 -6.68 -3.50
C VAL A 100 12.17 -6.11 -2.23
N TYR A 101 13.39 -5.64 -2.35
CA TYR A 101 14.06 -4.89 -1.29
C TYR A 101 14.98 -3.85 -1.89
N SER A 102 15.17 -2.74 -1.18
CA SER A 102 16.26 -1.79 -1.46
C SER A 102 17.20 -1.73 -0.27
N ARG A 103 18.47 -1.42 -0.53
CA ARG A 103 19.52 -1.27 0.49
C ARG A 103 19.84 0.20 0.67
N LYS A 104 20.12 0.62 1.90
CA LYS A 104 20.65 1.96 2.18
C LYS A 104 21.81 1.86 3.14
N VAL A 105 22.94 2.45 2.73
CA VAL A 105 24.04 2.79 3.62
C VAL A 105 23.85 4.24 4.07
N PHE A 106 23.92 4.44 5.37
CA PHE A 106 23.67 5.68 6.09
C PHE A 106 25.01 6.41 6.18
N PRO A 107 25.10 7.65 5.68
CA PRO A 107 26.30 8.46 5.87
C PRO A 107 26.69 8.56 7.35
N ALA A 108 27.98 8.77 7.61
CA ALA A 108 28.43 9.11 8.96
C ALA A 108 27.65 10.34 9.47
N GLU A 109 27.29 10.32 10.76
CA GLU A 109 26.59 11.42 11.45
C GLU A 109 25.18 11.77 10.92
N SER A 110 24.60 10.98 10.01
CA SER A 110 23.21 11.18 9.57
C SER A 110 22.17 10.63 10.56
N PHE A 111 22.40 10.87 11.86
CA PHE A 111 21.51 10.44 12.94
C PHE A 111 20.15 11.15 12.86
N GLY A 112 19.12 10.51 13.42
CA GLY A 112 17.76 11.02 13.43
C GLY A 112 16.81 10.19 12.59
N GLU A 113 15.78 10.84 12.05
CA GLU A 113 14.68 10.16 11.39
C GLU A 113 14.97 9.86 9.93
N TRP A 114 14.81 8.59 9.59
CA TRP A 114 14.80 8.09 8.24
C TRP A 114 13.43 7.48 7.94
N SER A 115 13.05 7.51 6.67
CA SER A 115 11.83 6.85 6.22
C SER A 115 11.94 6.31 4.81
N VAL A 116 11.11 5.33 4.52
CA VAL A 116 10.82 4.90 3.16
C VAL A 116 9.34 5.08 2.90
N THR A 117 9.02 5.86 1.87
CA THR A 117 7.69 5.89 1.28
C THR A 117 7.68 4.95 0.08
N VAL A 118 6.77 3.99 0.06
CA VAL A 118 6.49 3.15 -1.11
C VAL A 118 5.44 3.86 -1.94
N ILE A 119 5.76 4.18 -3.19
CA ILE A 119 4.85 4.84 -4.12
C ILE A 119 4.64 4.03 -5.38
N ASP A 120 3.50 4.20 -6.04
CA ASP A 120 3.23 3.66 -7.38
C ASP A 120 3.68 4.61 -8.51
N ASP A 121 3.30 4.26 -9.73
CA ASP A 121 3.57 4.97 -10.98
C ASP A 121 2.91 6.36 -11.05
N SER A 122 1.79 6.57 -10.36
CA SER A 122 1.16 7.88 -10.22
C SER A 122 1.86 8.77 -9.17
N GLY A 123 2.76 8.18 -8.39
CA GLY A 123 3.39 8.81 -7.23
C GLY A 123 2.54 8.74 -5.96
N TRP A 124 1.43 7.98 -5.97
CA TRP A 124 0.57 7.81 -4.82
C TRP A 124 1.26 6.97 -3.74
N PRO A 125 1.24 7.40 -2.46
CA PRO A 125 1.83 6.63 -1.37
C PRO A 125 0.97 5.40 -1.04
N LEU A 126 1.56 4.22 -1.22
CA LEU A 126 0.97 2.94 -0.82
C LEU A 126 1.32 2.57 0.62
N TYR A 127 2.49 3.00 1.11
CA TYR A 127 2.97 2.68 2.46
C TYR A 127 4.07 3.66 2.91
N VAL A 128 4.22 3.84 4.22
CA VAL A 128 5.34 4.59 4.83
C VAL A 128 5.85 3.83 6.05
N GLU A 129 7.16 3.68 6.16
CA GLU A 129 7.81 3.18 7.38
C GLU A 129 8.90 4.13 7.85
N LEU A 130 9.03 4.25 9.17
CA LEU A 130 10.04 5.06 9.85
C LEU A 130 11.14 4.17 10.44
N LEU A 131 12.36 4.70 10.47
CA LEU A 131 13.52 4.13 11.13
C LEU A 131 14.23 5.26 11.88
N ARG A 132 14.63 5.00 13.13
CA ARG A 132 15.49 5.91 13.87
C ARG A 132 16.94 5.45 13.77
N TYR A 133 17.87 6.36 13.47
CA TYR A 133 19.30 6.08 13.49
C TYR A 133 19.96 6.85 14.62
N GLU A 134 20.60 6.15 15.57
CA GLU A 134 21.14 6.73 16.81
C GLU A 134 22.65 6.49 16.94
N PRO A 135 23.39 7.42 17.60
CA PRO A 135 24.76 7.16 17.99
C PRO A 135 24.81 6.05 19.04
N LEU A 136 25.97 5.38 19.16
CA LEU A 136 26.22 4.47 20.27
C LEU A 136 26.33 5.31 21.55
N GLU A 137 25.57 4.97 22.59
CA GLU A 137 25.69 5.58 23.93
C GLU A 137 27.05 5.32 24.58
#